data_AF-A0A3E0KSF2-F1
#
_entry.id   AF-A0A3E0KSF2-F1
#
_cell.length_a   1.000
_cell.length_b   1.000
_cell.length_c   1.000
_cell.angle_alpha   90.00
_cell.angle_beta   90.00
_cell.angle_gamma   90.00
#
_symmetry.space_group_name_H-M   'P 1'
#
loop_
_entity.id
_entity.type
_entity.pdbx_description
1 polymer ?
#
loop_
_entity_poly.entity_id
_entity_poly.type
_entity_poly.pdbx_seq_one_letter_code
_entity_poly.pdbx_strand_id
1 'polypeptide(L)'
;MIAAGESLTVALRRFLYRGDDGYAVAQCDAGEDEVVIVGFLPHLLPGERLEVTGVWADHPRYGRQFRVTHWEFPSPYDAEALVRLIAGAGIEGVGPGLARRLVEHLGPEAPRRILEDPDCLLEVPGIGPARRDRIARAVAQRFEALEAAAELRRLGLPPDVAWRLQARWGPAAVERVRADPYRALTSLPGLPFQTADALALRAGADPDDPRRLDAALLHVLQQATWEEGHVYLPAGEAAARALRRLSHDPPGRHGDPAELMARRLEALADQGQVVLEEDRVYLPPLYEAEVDLADHLRQLLAGAGLGPGQAPPADGLPGGSDEPPAGWEMLDPQQARAVRAALTHPLVIITGGPGTGKTLTVRALLAAASGLPGGCRPVLAAPTGRAARRLSDVTGQPAATLHRLLEASPQEGDGQEAWFRRDEDHPLDGDLLVVDEASMMDVLLGAALFRAVPEGMRVVLVGDVDQLPPVGPGRVLGDLIEAGVPCVRLERVYRQDEGSGITAAAHAVRRGAVPPADADGFRWEPCRSAEEAVERVVAHAAALASAGVSPGQWQGLGPGGGGGPRGGTPQPPPPGPREPLFF
;
A
#
# COMPACT_ATOMS: atom_id res chain seq x y z
N MET A 1 30.42 -6.70 7.24
CA MET A 1 30.87 -7.75 8.16
C MET A 1 29.73 -8.05 9.12
N ILE A 2 29.09 -9.21 8.97
CA ILE A 2 27.97 -9.63 9.84
C ILE A 2 28.61 -10.05 11.18
N ALA A 3 28.16 -9.47 12.29
CA ALA A 3 28.59 -9.92 13.62
C ALA A 3 28.30 -11.42 13.75
N ALA A 4 29.28 -12.21 14.20
CA ALA A 4 29.12 -13.64 14.37
C ALA A 4 27.94 -13.90 15.33
N GLY A 5 26.83 -14.39 14.77
CA GLY A 5 25.63 -14.71 15.55
C GLY A 5 25.90 -15.91 16.46
N GLU A 6 25.24 -15.94 17.61
CA GLU A 6 25.22 -17.12 18.48
C GLU A 6 24.37 -18.21 17.83
N SER A 7 24.71 -19.48 18.01
CA SER A 7 23.92 -20.61 17.51
C SER A 7 23.37 -21.43 18.66
N LEU A 8 22.09 -21.77 18.61
CA LEU A 8 21.36 -22.51 19.63
C LEU A 8 20.62 -23.69 18.99
N THR A 9 20.62 -24.84 19.63
CA THR A 9 19.71 -25.94 19.29
C THR A 9 18.44 -25.80 20.13
N VAL A 10 17.29 -25.65 19.49
CA VAL A 10 16.01 -25.40 20.15
C VAL A 10 14.94 -26.38 19.68
N ALA A 11 14.02 -26.76 20.56
CA ALA A 11 12.83 -27.53 20.23
C ALA A 11 11.58 -26.64 20.30
N LEU A 12 10.89 -26.44 19.18
CA LEU A 12 9.73 -25.55 19.11
C LEU A 12 8.57 -26.13 19.91
N ARG A 13 8.08 -25.42 20.92
CA ARG A 13 7.00 -25.89 21.79
C ARG A 13 5.63 -25.44 21.31
N ARG A 14 5.51 -24.14 21.00
CA ARG A 14 4.30 -23.53 20.45
C ARG A 14 4.61 -22.16 19.83
N PHE A 15 3.75 -21.72 18.92
CA PHE A 15 3.75 -20.34 18.45
C PHE A 15 2.97 -19.45 19.41
N LEU A 16 3.56 -18.33 19.82
CA LEU A 16 2.90 -17.25 20.55
C LEU A 16 2.23 -16.27 19.58
N TYR A 17 2.82 -16.10 18.40
CA TYR A 17 2.27 -15.35 17.28
C TYR A 17 2.74 -15.96 15.96
N ARG A 18 1.87 -15.96 14.95
CA ARG A 18 2.18 -16.40 13.58
C ARG A 18 1.47 -15.45 12.62
N GLY A 19 2.26 -14.72 11.84
CA GLY A 19 1.76 -13.88 10.76
C GLY A 19 1.57 -14.67 9.47
N ASP A 20 0.72 -14.15 8.58
CA ASP A 20 0.54 -14.67 7.23
C ASP A 20 1.77 -14.41 6.34
N ASP A 21 2.66 -13.53 6.76
CA ASP A 21 3.92 -13.15 6.09
C ASP A 21 5.09 -14.08 6.42
N GLY A 22 4.89 -15.14 7.20
CA GLY A 22 5.94 -16.07 7.64
C GLY A 22 6.74 -15.60 8.86
N TYR A 23 6.45 -14.40 9.41
CA TYR A 23 6.99 -13.96 10.69
C TYR A 23 6.33 -14.71 11.83
N ALA A 24 7.11 -15.17 12.79
CA ALA A 24 6.57 -15.82 13.99
C ALA A 24 7.36 -15.49 15.25
N VAL A 25 6.63 -15.55 16.37
CA VAL A 25 7.18 -15.57 17.72
C VAL A 25 6.91 -16.95 18.27
N ALA A 26 7.96 -17.72 18.55
CA ALA A 26 7.83 -19.10 19.02
C ALA A 26 8.49 -19.27 20.38
N GLN A 27 7.84 -20.03 21.25
CA GLN A 27 8.41 -20.49 22.50
C GLN A 27 9.07 -21.83 22.26
N CYS A 28 10.33 -21.99 22.67
CA CYS A 28 11.15 -23.16 22.40
C CYS A 28 11.91 -23.61 23.65
N ASP A 29 12.19 -24.90 23.73
CA ASP A 29 13.03 -25.49 24.77
C ASP A 29 14.48 -25.58 24.25
N ALA A 30 15.44 -25.00 24.99
CA ALA A 30 16.88 -25.04 24.69
C ALA A 30 17.61 -25.78 25.81
N GLY A 31 17.60 -27.12 25.76
CA GLY A 31 18.07 -27.94 26.88
C GLY A 31 17.08 -27.93 28.04
N GLU A 32 17.50 -27.43 29.21
CA GLU A 32 16.64 -27.25 30.39
C GLU A 32 15.99 -25.86 30.46
N ASP A 33 16.45 -24.91 29.63
CA ASP A 33 15.99 -23.53 29.63
C ASP A 33 14.89 -23.29 28.58
N GLU A 34 13.98 -22.37 28.88
CA GLU A 34 12.94 -21.93 27.95
C GLU A 34 13.37 -20.62 27.27
N VAL A 35 13.32 -20.59 25.94
CA VAL A 35 13.76 -19.47 25.10
C VAL A 35 12.64 -19.04 24.16
N VAL A 36 12.46 -17.73 23.99
CA VAL A 36 11.56 -17.19 22.97
C VAL A 36 12.39 -16.80 21.75
N ILE A 37 12.11 -17.42 20.62
CA ILE A 37 12.72 -17.07 19.33
C ILE A 37 11.77 -16.20 18.51
N VAL A 38 12.32 -15.22 17.80
CA VAL A 38 11.56 -14.31 16.93
C VAL A 38 12.23 -14.17 15.58
N GLY A 39 11.45 -14.18 14.51
CA GLY A 39 11.96 -13.96 13.16
C GLY A 39 11.13 -14.67 12.09
N PHE A 40 11.78 -14.87 10.95
CA PHE A 40 11.17 -15.50 9.78
C PHE A 40 11.21 -17.03 9.91
N LEU A 41 10.07 -17.63 10.25
CA LEU A 41 9.95 -19.00 10.76
C LEU A 41 8.84 -19.79 10.01
N PRO A 42 8.81 -19.80 8.67
CA PRO A 42 7.75 -20.46 7.90
C PRO A 42 7.87 -21.99 7.95
N HIS A 43 6.76 -22.69 7.70
CA HIS A 43 6.66 -24.16 7.63
C HIS A 43 7.03 -24.94 8.91
N LEU A 44 7.40 -24.24 9.97
CA LEU A 44 7.71 -24.82 11.27
C LEU A 44 6.46 -25.31 12.00
N LEU A 45 6.63 -26.42 12.70
CA LEU A 45 5.58 -27.11 13.46
C LEU A 45 6.00 -27.26 14.93
N PRO A 46 5.03 -27.19 15.87
CA PRO A 46 5.28 -27.59 17.25
C PRO A 46 5.87 -29.00 17.34
N GLY A 47 6.98 -29.10 18.08
CA GLY A 47 7.74 -30.30 18.33
C GLY A 47 9.04 -30.42 17.53
N GLU A 48 9.26 -29.57 16.51
CA GLU A 48 10.45 -29.62 15.65
C GLU A 48 11.71 -29.09 16.35
N ARG A 49 12.84 -29.79 16.15
CA ARG A 49 14.16 -29.34 16.59
C ARG A 49 14.84 -28.57 15.47
N LEU A 50 15.48 -27.46 15.84
CA LEU A 50 16.08 -26.51 14.91
C LEU A 50 17.44 -26.09 15.46
N GLU A 51 18.41 -25.94 14.57
CA GLU A 51 19.59 -25.14 14.85
C GLU A 51 19.28 -23.72 14.38
N VAL A 52 19.27 -22.77 15.32
CA VAL A 52 18.98 -21.36 15.06
C VAL A 52 20.22 -20.53 15.30
N THR A 53 20.57 -19.68 14.35
CA THR A 53 21.62 -18.66 14.49
C THR A 53 20.98 -17.30 14.59
N GLY A 54 21.49 -16.44 15.47
CA GLY A 54 20.85 -15.15 15.72
C GLY A 54 21.57 -14.29 16.74
N VAL A 55 20.85 -13.27 17.21
CA VAL A 55 21.32 -12.34 18.23
C VAL A 55 20.28 -12.17 19.33
N TRP A 56 20.73 -12.11 20.58
CA TRP A 56 19.85 -11.75 21.69
C TRP A 56 19.44 -10.28 21.59
N ALA A 57 18.15 -10.01 21.79
CA ALA A 57 17.59 -8.67 21.85
C ALA A 57 16.57 -8.58 22.99
N ASP A 58 16.62 -7.50 23.77
CA ASP A 58 15.62 -7.22 24.81
C ASP A 58 14.45 -6.43 24.22
N HIS A 59 13.25 -6.99 24.31
CA HIS A 59 12.03 -6.32 23.90
C HIS A 59 11.43 -5.54 25.08
N PRO A 60 11.13 -4.22 24.93
CA PRO A 60 10.68 -3.37 26.03
C PRO A 60 9.46 -3.88 26.81
N ARG A 61 8.59 -4.64 26.14
CA ARG A 61 7.35 -5.20 26.71
C ARG A 61 7.40 -6.70 27.02
N TYR A 62 8.29 -7.45 26.37
CA TYR A 62 8.23 -8.92 26.35
C TYR A 62 9.52 -9.60 26.84
N GLY A 63 10.51 -8.80 27.28
CA GLY A 63 11.76 -9.31 27.82
C GLY A 63 12.71 -9.84 26.76
N ARG A 64 13.65 -10.69 27.20
CA ARG A 64 14.75 -11.20 26.39
C ARG A 64 14.27 -12.19 25.34
N GLN A 65 14.59 -11.93 24.08
CA GLN A 65 14.21 -12.75 22.93
C GLN A 65 15.43 -13.04 22.05
N PHE A 66 15.45 -14.20 21.42
CA PHE A 66 16.48 -14.59 20.47
C PHE A 66 16.00 -14.29 19.05
N ARG A 67 16.60 -13.27 18.42
CA ARG A 67 16.25 -12.87 17.05
C ARG A 67 16.98 -13.76 16.06
N VAL A 68 16.24 -14.65 15.42
CA VAL A 68 16.75 -15.64 14.47
C VAL A 68 17.06 -14.94 13.15
N THR A 69 18.31 -15.07 12.69
CA THR A 69 18.75 -14.65 11.36
C THR A 69 18.84 -15.82 10.40
N HIS A 70 19.12 -17.03 10.92
CA HIS A 70 19.21 -18.25 10.14
C HIS A 70 18.72 -19.43 10.96
N TRP A 71 18.12 -20.43 10.30
CA TRP A 71 17.80 -21.70 10.94
C TRP A 71 17.86 -22.85 9.94
N GLU A 72 18.16 -24.03 10.46
CA GLU A 72 18.15 -25.28 9.71
C GLU A 72 17.67 -26.45 10.58
N PHE A 73 17.27 -27.54 9.94
CA PHE A 73 16.98 -28.78 10.65
C PHE A 73 18.30 -29.50 10.95
N PRO A 74 18.48 -30.03 12.17
CA PRO A 74 19.66 -30.81 12.49
C PRO A 74 19.73 -32.04 11.59
N SER A 75 20.89 -32.25 10.95
CA SER A 75 21.19 -33.42 10.13
C SER A 75 22.12 -34.37 10.89
N PRO A 76 21.82 -35.68 11.01
CA PRO A 76 20.60 -36.38 10.58
C PRO A 76 19.42 -36.16 11.54
N TYR A 77 18.19 -36.28 11.02
CA TYR A 77 16.99 -36.24 11.85
C TYR A 77 17.03 -37.38 12.88
N ASP A 78 16.85 -37.04 14.16
CA ASP A 78 16.60 -38.07 15.18
C ASP A 78 15.22 -38.73 14.95
N ALA A 79 15.07 -39.98 15.37
CA ALA A 79 13.85 -40.76 15.12
C ALA A 79 12.59 -40.06 15.69
N GLU A 80 12.71 -39.37 16.82
CA GLU A 80 11.59 -38.68 17.47
C GLU A 80 11.19 -37.40 16.69
N ALA A 81 12.15 -36.68 16.13
CA ALA A 81 11.95 -35.53 15.26
C ALA A 81 11.24 -35.94 13.97
N LEU A 82 11.60 -37.08 13.40
CA LEU A 82 10.97 -37.61 12.21
C LEU A 82 9.51 -38.04 12.45
N VAL A 83 9.22 -38.64 13.60
CA VAL A 83 7.85 -38.96 14.04
C VAL A 83 7.00 -37.70 14.14
N ARG A 84 7.55 -36.63 14.73
CA ARG A 84 6.86 -35.34 14.88
C ARG A 84 6.67 -34.63 13.54
N LEU A 85 7.66 -34.68 12.66
CA LEU A 85 7.58 -34.12 11.31
C LEU A 85 6.47 -34.78 10.48
N ILE A 86 6.37 -36.12 10.55
CA ILE A 86 5.32 -36.88 9.85
C ILE A 86 3.93 -36.66 10.49
N ALA A 87 3.84 -36.62 11.82
CA ALA A 87 2.57 -36.45 12.54
C ALA A 87 2.05 -35.00 12.51
N GLY A 88 2.94 -34.01 12.48
CA GLY A 88 2.60 -32.58 12.48
C GLY A 88 2.29 -32.02 11.08
N ALA A 89 2.61 -32.75 10.01
CA ALA A 89 2.39 -32.33 8.62
C ALA A 89 0.91 -32.24 8.20
N GLY A 90 -0.04 -32.35 9.13
CA GLY A 90 -1.48 -32.26 8.84
C GLY A 90 -2.00 -33.37 7.93
N ILE A 91 -1.28 -34.50 7.85
CA ILE A 91 -1.62 -35.61 6.95
C ILE A 91 -2.86 -36.33 7.49
N GLU A 92 -3.99 -36.14 6.81
CA GLU A 92 -5.27 -36.73 7.20
C GLU A 92 -5.16 -38.28 7.23
N GLY A 93 -5.20 -38.84 8.44
CA GLY A 93 -5.07 -40.28 8.69
C GLY A 93 -3.70 -40.77 9.19
N VAL A 94 -2.74 -39.86 9.47
CA VAL A 94 -1.47 -40.20 10.13
C VAL A 94 -1.40 -39.56 11.52
N GLY A 95 -1.79 -40.33 12.53
CA GLY A 95 -1.60 -39.94 13.92
C GLY A 95 -0.19 -40.26 14.46
N PRO A 96 0.16 -39.79 15.67
CA PRO A 96 1.46 -40.02 16.29
C PRO A 96 1.85 -41.51 16.38
N GLY A 97 0.87 -42.40 16.57
CA GLY A 97 1.10 -43.84 16.62
C GLY A 97 1.50 -44.46 15.28
N LEU A 98 0.95 -43.98 14.15
CA LEU A 98 1.33 -44.45 12.82
C LEU A 98 2.71 -43.89 12.43
N ALA A 99 2.99 -42.63 12.79
CA ALA A 99 4.28 -41.99 12.56
C ALA A 99 5.42 -42.72 13.30
N ARG A 100 5.22 -43.15 14.56
CA ARG A 100 6.21 -43.97 15.29
C ARG A 100 6.55 -45.27 14.56
N ARG A 101 5.54 -46.02 14.14
CA ARG A 101 5.76 -47.28 13.39
C ARG A 101 6.44 -47.06 12.06
N LEU A 102 6.13 -45.96 11.38
CA LEU A 102 6.80 -45.57 10.13
C LEU A 102 8.30 -45.37 10.36
N VAL A 103 8.67 -44.64 11.41
CA VAL A 103 10.07 -44.37 11.74
C VAL A 103 10.79 -45.60 12.28
N GLU A 104 10.13 -46.41 13.11
CA GLU A 104 10.68 -47.69 13.61
C GLU A 104 10.99 -48.66 12.46
N HIS A 105 10.17 -48.67 11.42
CA HIS A 105 10.33 -49.59 10.28
C HIS A 105 11.29 -49.05 9.21
N LEU A 106 11.19 -47.77 8.88
CA LEU A 106 11.95 -47.17 7.77
C LEU A 106 13.28 -46.52 8.21
N GLY A 107 13.45 -46.26 9.51
CA GLY A 107 14.65 -45.66 10.08
C GLY A 107 14.73 -44.14 9.92
N PRO A 108 15.88 -43.52 10.26
CA PRO A 108 16.08 -42.06 10.19
C PRO A 108 16.01 -41.51 8.75
N GLU A 109 16.20 -42.36 7.74
CA GLU A 109 16.12 -42.02 6.32
C GLU A 109 14.70 -42.17 5.75
N ALA A 110 13.66 -42.34 6.57
CA ALA A 110 12.31 -42.60 6.08
C ALA A 110 11.82 -41.59 5.01
N PRO A 111 12.03 -40.26 5.14
CA PRO A 111 11.59 -39.32 4.11
C PRO A 111 12.24 -39.59 2.76
N ARG A 112 13.55 -39.83 2.77
CA ARG A 112 14.33 -40.11 1.56
C ARG A 112 13.89 -41.42 0.91
N ARG A 113 13.69 -42.47 1.71
CA ARG A 113 13.16 -43.76 1.23
C ARG A 113 11.76 -43.64 0.65
N ILE A 114 10.88 -42.84 1.26
CA ILE A 114 9.51 -42.60 0.76
C ILE A 114 9.53 -41.83 -0.57
N LEU A 115 10.47 -40.89 -0.75
CA LEU A 115 10.65 -40.14 -2.00
C LEU A 115 11.21 -41.01 -3.13
N GLU A 116 12.18 -41.88 -2.82
CA GLU A 116 12.85 -42.78 -3.78
C GLU A 116 11.97 -43.99 -4.14
N ASP A 117 11.26 -44.56 -3.17
CA ASP A 117 10.37 -45.72 -3.32
C ASP A 117 9.13 -45.61 -2.42
N PRO A 118 8.00 -45.09 -2.94
CA PRO A 118 6.75 -45.00 -2.18
C PRO A 118 6.19 -46.35 -1.71
N ASP A 119 6.60 -47.48 -2.31
CA ASP A 119 6.09 -48.80 -1.94
C ASP A 119 6.67 -49.31 -0.62
N CYS A 120 7.77 -48.72 -0.13
CA CYS A 120 8.30 -49.01 1.21
C CYS A 120 7.26 -48.73 2.32
N LEU A 121 6.28 -47.87 2.05
CA LEU A 121 5.18 -47.59 2.98
C LEU A 121 4.23 -48.78 3.17
N LEU A 122 4.12 -49.70 2.20
CA LEU A 122 3.28 -50.89 2.28
C LEU A 122 3.86 -51.96 3.20
N GLU A 123 5.16 -51.92 3.47
CA GLU A 123 5.85 -52.79 4.42
C GLU A 123 5.46 -52.46 5.88
N VAL A 124 4.92 -51.26 6.12
CA VAL A 124 4.50 -50.81 7.45
C VAL A 124 3.07 -51.31 7.75
N PRO A 125 2.87 -52.11 8.83
CA PRO A 125 1.56 -52.69 9.14
C PRO A 125 0.47 -51.61 9.30
N GLY A 126 -0.65 -51.72 8.59
CA GLY A 126 -1.78 -50.76 8.69
C GLY A 126 -1.72 -49.57 7.71
N ILE A 127 -0.80 -49.60 6.74
CA ILE A 127 -0.81 -48.72 5.57
C ILE A 127 -1.24 -49.54 4.35
N GLY A 128 -2.45 -49.26 3.84
CA GLY A 128 -2.91 -49.81 2.55
C GLY A 128 -2.60 -48.86 1.38
N PRO A 129 -2.83 -49.29 0.12
CA PRO A 129 -2.46 -48.53 -1.09
C PRO A 129 -2.99 -47.08 -1.11
N ALA A 130 -4.26 -46.86 -0.80
CA ALA A 130 -4.86 -45.52 -0.77
C ALA A 130 -4.32 -44.62 0.35
N ARG A 131 -3.71 -45.20 1.39
CA ARG A 131 -3.05 -44.47 2.48
C ARG A 131 -1.58 -44.23 2.13
N ARG A 132 -0.91 -45.19 1.48
CA ARG A 132 0.43 -45.03 0.87
C ARG A 132 0.47 -43.81 -0.04
N ASP A 133 -0.47 -43.69 -0.97
CA ASP A 133 -0.51 -42.57 -1.93
C ASP A 133 -0.72 -41.21 -1.28
N ARG A 134 -1.46 -41.16 -0.16
CA ARG A 134 -1.67 -39.92 0.58
C ARG A 134 -0.43 -39.52 1.39
N ILE A 135 0.20 -40.48 2.06
CA ILE A 135 1.41 -40.23 2.84
C ILE A 135 2.56 -39.84 1.92
N ALA A 136 2.77 -40.58 0.83
CA ALA A 136 3.83 -40.28 -0.15
C ALA A 136 3.67 -38.87 -0.74
N ARG A 137 2.46 -38.48 -1.16
CA ARG A 137 2.20 -37.13 -1.68
C ARG A 137 2.43 -36.03 -0.64
N ALA A 138 1.98 -36.22 0.60
CA ALA A 138 2.14 -35.21 1.63
C ALA A 138 3.61 -35.04 2.07
N VAL A 139 4.36 -36.15 2.16
CA VAL A 139 5.81 -36.13 2.41
C VAL A 139 6.53 -35.45 1.24
N ALA A 140 6.22 -35.82 -0.01
CA ALA A 140 6.80 -35.21 -1.21
C ALA A 140 6.59 -33.69 -1.24
N GLN A 141 5.34 -33.23 -1.12
CA GLN A 141 5.01 -31.80 -1.14
C GLN A 141 5.73 -31.00 -0.05
N ARG A 142 5.87 -31.56 1.16
CA ARG A 142 6.58 -30.88 2.26
C ARG A 142 8.09 -30.82 2.02
N PHE A 143 8.71 -31.91 1.59
CA PHE A 143 10.16 -31.96 1.37
C PHE A 143 10.56 -31.13 0.14
N GLU A 144 9.81 -31.21 -0.96
CA GLU A 144 10.01 -30.36 -2.14
C GLU A 144 9.89 -28.87 -1.80
N ALA A 145 8.94 -28.49 -0.93
CA ALA A 145 8.80 -27.13 -0.46
C ALA A 145 10.01 -26.64 0.36
N LEU A 146 10.50 -27.46 1.30
CA LEU A 146 11.66 -27.14 2.13
C LEU A 146 12.95 -27.08 1.29
N GLU A 147 13.12 -28.00 0.34
CA GLU A 147 14.25 -28.05 -0.57
C GLU A 147 14.26 -26.86 -1.54
N ALA A 148 13.12 -26.54 -2.15
CA ALA A 148 12.98 -25.36 -3.00
C ALA A 148 13.29 -24.07 -2.23
N ALA A 149 12.77 -23.92 -1.01
CA ALA A 149 13.08 -22.77 -0.17
C ALA A 149 14.57 -22.71 0.20
N ALA A 150 15.20 -23.84 0.50
CA ALA A 150 16.64 -23.91 0.78
C ALA A 150 17.49 -23.56 -0.45
N GLU A 151 17.08 -23.98 -1.64
CA GLU A 151 17.76 -23.66 -2.89
C GLU A 151 17.61 -22.18 -3.28
N LEU A 152 16.42 -21.59 -3.14
CA LEU A 152 16.21 -20.16 -3.33
C LEU A 152 17.08 -19.32 -2.38
N ARG A 153 17.26 -19.76 -1.12
CA ARG A 153 18.20 -19.12 -0.19
C ARG A 153 19.66 -19.30 -0.60
N ARG A 154 20.06 -20.47 -1.11
CA ARG A 154 21.42 -20.69 -1.65
C ARG A 154 21.74 -19.80 -2.84
N LEU A 155 20.73 -19.45 -3.63
CA LEU A 155 20.84 -18.44 -4.69
C LEU A 155 21.10 -17.02 -4.12
N GLY A 156 20.83 -16.79 -2.84
CA GLY A 156 21.06 -15.52 -2.14
C GLY A 156 19.80 -14.68 -1.97
N LEU A 157 18.61 -15.26 -2.14
CA LEU A 157 17.35 -14.57 -1.89
C LEU A 157 17.05 -14.47 -0.39
N PRO A 158 16.52 -13.32 0.08
CA PRO A 158 16.02 -13.19 1.43
C PRO A 158 14.98 -14.28 1.79
N PRO A 159 14.92 -14.73 3.05
CA PRO A 159 14.00 -15.81 3.45
C PRO A 159 12.53 -15.54 3.15
N ASP A 160 12.06 -14.31 3.37
CA ASP A 160 10.70 -13.84 3.07
C ASP A 160 10.37 -13.92 1.58
N VAL A 161 11.34 -13.55 0.74
CA VAL A 161 11.23 -13.62 -0.72
C VAL A 161 11.16 -15.07 -1.20
N ALA A 162 12.05 -15.92 -0.70
CA ALA A 162 12.08 -17.35 -1.03
C ALA A 162 10.76 -18.02 -0.68
N TRP A 163 10.17 -17.68 0.47
CA TRP A 163 8.88 -18.17 0.89
C TRP A 163 7.74 -17.70 0.00
N ARG A 164 7.68 -16.40 -0.36
CA ARG A 164 6.63 -15.89 -1.26
C ARG A 164 6.68 -16.53 -2.65
N LEU A 165 7.88 -16.75 -3.18
CA LEU A 165 8.08 -17.46 -4.45
C LEU A 165 7.63 -18.92 -4.36
N GLN A 166 7.98 -19.61 -3.27
CA GLN A 166 7.56 -20.99 -3.01
C GLN A 166 6.06 -21.10 -2.81
N ALA A 167 5.43 -20.19 -2.07
CA ALA A 167 3.99 -20.18 -1.86
C ALA A 167 3.23 -19.97 -3.18
N ARG A 168 3.79 -19.15 -4.08
CA ARG A 168 3.16 -18.83 -5.37
C ARG A 168 3.35 -19.92 -6.43
N TRP A 169 4.54 -20.51 -6.53
CA TRP A 169 4.92 -21.40 -7.64
C TRP A 169 5.28 -22.82 -7.22
N GLY A 170 5.24 -23.12 -5.92
CA GLY A 170 5.57 -24.43 -5.38
C GLY A 170 6.99 -24.88 -5.76
N PRO A 171 7.17 -26.16 -6.11
CA PRO A 171 8.48 -26.72 -6.51
C PRO A 171 9.10 -26.03 -7.74
N ALA A 172 8.28 -25.48 -8.64
CA ALA A 172 8.75 -24.80 -9.85
C ALA A 172 9.39 -23.42 -9.58
N ALA A 173 9.35 -22.93 -8.34
CA ALA A 173 9.89 -21.62 -7.98
C ALA A 173 11.38 -21.49 -8.30
N VAL A 174 12.18 -22.53 -8.01
CA VAL A 174 13.62 -22.55 -8.29
C VAL A 174 13.89 -22.45 -9.79
N GLU A 175 13.23 -23.30 -10.58
CA GLU A 175 13.42 -23.33 -12.04
C GLU A 175 13.07 -21.99 -12.67
N ARG A 176 11.94 -21.40 -12.28
CA ARG A 176 11.50 -20.09 -12.80
C ARG A 176 12.47 -18.97 -12.45
N VAL A 177 12.96 -18.93 -11.21
CA VAL A 177 13.95 -17.94 -10.79
C VAL A 177 15.26 -18.11 -11.54
N ARG A 178 15.70 -19.34 -11.81
CA ARG A 178 16.92 -19.58 -12.61
C ARG A 178 16.75 -19.21 -14.09
N ALA A 179 15.57 -19.48 -14.65
CA ALA A 179 15.29 -19.19 -16.06
C ALA A 179 15.22 -17.67 -16.33
N ASP A 180 14.55 -16.93 -15.46
CA ASP A 180 14.39 -15.48 -15.58
C ASP A 180 14.25 -14.82 -14.20
N PRO A 181 15.37 -14.49 -13.52
CA PRO A 181 15.35 -13.86 -12.21
C PRO A 181 14.61 -12.52 -12.22
N TYR A 182 14.70 -11.77 -13.32
CA TYR A 182 14.10 -10.45 -13.44
C TYR A 182 12.57 -10.56 -13.43
N ARG A 183 12.00 -11.34 -14.34
CA ARG A 183 10.55 -11.57 -14.38
C ARG A 183 10.04 -12.22 -13.09
N ALA A 184 10.82 -13.15 -12.53
CA ALA A 184 10.43 -13.85 -11.32
C ALA A 184 10.28 -12.88 -10.13
N LEU A 185 11.24 -11.99 -9.95
CA LEU A 185 11.33 -11.16 -8.75
C LEU A 185 10.58 -9.83 -8.88
N THR A 186 10.50 -9.22 -10.07
CA THR A 186 9.70 -8.00 -10.28
C THR A 186 8.19 -8.25 -10.23
N SER A 187 7.76 -9.50 -10.39
CA SER A 187 6.35 -9.89 -10.23
C SER A 187 5.87 -9.94 -8.78
N LEU A 188 6.77 -9.75 -7.80
CA LEU A 188 6.46 -9.77 -6.38
C LEU A 188 6.48 -8.34 -5.79
N PRO A 189 5.37 -7.87 -5.18
CA PRO A 189 5.32 -6.58 -4.53
C PRO A 189 6.41 -6.40 -3.46
N GLY A 190 7.09 -5.25 -3.44
CA GLY A 190 8.04 -4.89 -2.37
C GLY A 190 9.43 -5.52 -2.48
N LEU A 191 9.75 -6.20 -3.58
CA LEU A 191 11.08 -6.75 -3.84
C LEU A 191 11.95 -5.75 -4.61
N PRO A 192 13.14 -5.36 -4.09
CA PRO A 192 14.00 -4.42 -4.80
C PRO A 192 14.60 -5.07 -6.06
N PHE A 193 14.57 -4.35 -7.17
CA PHE A 193 15.21 -4.74 -8.44
C PHE A 193 16.68 -5.14 -8.25
N GLN A 194 17.38 -4.48 -7.32
CA GLN A 194 18.78 -4.74 -7.02
C GLN A 194 19.02 -6.19 -6.56
N THR A 195 18.05 -6.81 -5.89
CA THR A 195 18.14 -8.23 -5.51
C THR A 195 18.13 -9.13 -6.74
N ALA A 196 17.26 -8.84 -7.72
CA ALA A 196 17.19 -9.58 -8.97
C ALA A 196 18.45 -9.37 -9.82
N ASP A 197 18.91 -8.13 -9.90
CA ASP A 197 20.12 -7.76 -10.65
C ASP A 197 21.37 -8.44 -10.08
N ALA A 198 21.54 -8.40 -8.75
CA ALA A 198 22.66 -9.06 -8.08
C ALA A 198 22.63 -10.59 -8.27
N LEU A 199 21.44 -11.20 -8.23
CA LEU A 199 21.29 -12.63 -8.46
C LEU A 199 21.66 -13.02 -9.90
N ALA A 200 21.11 -12.31 -10.89
CA ALA A 200 21.35 -12.58 -12.30
C ALA A 200 22.83 -12.41 -12.68
N LEU A 201 23.47 -11.34 -12.22
CA LEU A 201 24.90 -11.09 -12.48
C LEU A 201 25.80 -12.15 -11.83
N ARG A 202 25.49 -12.60 -10.60
CA ARG A 202 26.21 -13.71 -9.96
C ARG A 202 26.05 -15.04 -10.69
N ALA A 203 24.93 -15.23 -11.39
CA ALA A 203 24.67 -16.39 -12.24
C ALA A 203 25.34 -16.27 -13.63
N GLY A 204 26.05 -15.17 -13.92
CA GLY A 204 26.76 -14.96 -15.18
C GLY A 204 25.89 -14.37 -16.30
N ALA A 205 24.79 -13.69 -15.98
CA ALA A 205 23.98 -12.99 -16.98
C ALA A 205 24.78 -11.89 -17.68
N ASP A 206 24.48 -11.68 -18.97
CA ASP A 206 25.05 -10.59 -19.76
C ASP A 206 24.62 -9.23 -19.15
N PRO A 207 25.56 -8.30 -18.90
CA PRO A 207 25.21 -6.95 -18.48
C PRO A 207 24.25 -6.19 -19.41
N ASP A 208 24.29 -6.47 -20.70
CA ASP A 208 23.41 -5.86 -21.70
C ASP A 208 22.21 -6.78 -22.02
N ASP A 209 21.92 -7.79 -21.19
CA ASP A 209 20.76 -8.66 -21.36
C ASP A 209 19.46 -7.83 -21.47
N PRO A 210 18.69 -7.94 -22.56
CA PRO A 210 17.43 -7.23 -22.73
C PRO A 210 16.49 -7.32 -21.53
N ARG A 211 16.42 -8.49 -20.88
CA ARG A 211 15.56 -8.73 -19.71
C ARG A 211 15.95 -7.89 -18.50
N ARG A 212 17.26 -7.65 -18.34
CA ARG A 212 17.82 -6.80 -17.28
C ARG A 212 17.40 -5.35 -17.47
N LEU A 213 17.56 -4.85 -18.69
CA LEU A 213 17.27 -3.47 -19.05
C LEU A 213 15.78 -3.18 -18.97
N ASP A 214 14.95 -4.09 -19.48
CA ASP A 214 13.49 -4.03 -19.40
C ASP A 214 13.02 -3.98 -17.94
N ALA A 215 13.56 -4.86 -17.10
CA ALA A 215 13.22 -4.90 -15.69
C ALA A 215 13.67 -3.63 -14.94
N ALA A 216 14.79 -3.03 -15.32
CA ALA A 216 15.23 -1.75 -14.74
C ALA A 216 14.27 -0.61 -15.11
N LEU A 217 13.83 -0.53 -16.37
CA LEU A 217 12.87 0.46 -16.86
C LEU A 217 11.52 0.32 -16.14
N LEU A 218 10.97 -0.91 -16.12
CA LEU A 218 9.70 -1.18 -15.45
C LEU A 218 9.77 -0.91 -13.95
N HIS A 219 10.88 -1.26 -13.28
CA HIS A 219 11.07 -0.97 -11.87
C HIS A 219 11.07 0.54 -11.59
N VAL A 220 11.77 1.33 -12.42
CA VAL A 220 11.79 2.79 -12.27
C VAL A 220 10.42 3.40 -12.49
N LEU A 221 9.66 2.94 -13.49
CA LEU A 221 8.30 3.40 -13.72
C LEU A 221 7.40 3.06 -12.54
N GLN A 222 7.43 1.82 -12.05
CA GLN A 222 6.67 1.40 -10.87
C GLN A 222 7.04 2.21 -9.63
N GLN A 223 8.34 2.46 -9.40
CA GLN A 223 8.80 3.26 -8.27
C GLN A 223 8.29 4.70 -8.38
N ALA A 224 8.44 5.34 -9.54
CA ALA A 224 7.96 6.68 -9.78
C ALA A 224 6.44 6.79 -9.60
N THR A 225 5.68 5.77 -10.03
CA THR A 225 4.22 5.76 -9.89
C THR A 225 3.77 5.53 -8.46
N TRP A 226 4.26 4.48 -7.78
CA TRP A 226 3.70 4.02 -6.52
C TRP A 226 4.36 4.64 -5.27
N GLU A 227 5.61 5.11 -5.39
CA GLU A 227 6.32 5.75 -4.28
C GLU A 227 6.36 7.28 -4.42
N GLU A 228 6.45 7.80 -5.64
CA GLU A 228 6.61 9.23 -5.91
C GLU A 228 5.32 9.91 -6.42
N GLY A 229 4.32 9.13 -6.86
CA GLY A 229 3.02 9.62 -7.31
C GLY A 229 2.98 10.11 -8.77
N HIS A 230 3.97 9.77 -9.60
CA HIS A 230 4.01 10.16 -11.01
C HIS A 230 3.07 9.30 -11.88
N VAL A 231 2.34 9.93 -12.80
CA VAL A 231 1.50 9.19 -13.78
C VAL A 231 2.36 8.64 -14.93
N TYR A 232 3.34 9.41 -15.37
CA TYR A 232 4.33 9.04 -16.38
C TYR A 232 5.71 9.61 -16.03
N LEU A 233 6.72 9.16 -16.77
CA LEU A 233 8.02 9.82 -16.82
C LEU A 233 8.38 10.21 -18.25
N PRO A 234 9.11 11.32 -18.47
CA PRO A 234 9.78 11.56 -19.74
C PRO A 234 10.69 10.39 -20.12
N ALA A 235 10.77 10.00 -21.39
CA ALA A 235 11.50 8.81 -21.84
C ALA A 235 12.99 8.93 -21.53
N GLY A 236 13.57 10.11 -21.75
CA GLY A 236 14.95 10.40 -21.37
C GLY A 236 15.20 10.28 -19.86
N GLU A 237 14.23 10.69 -19.04
CA GLU A 237 14.33 10.59 -17.58
C GLU A 237 14.20 9.14 -17.09
N ALA A 238 13.24 8.38 -17.63
CA ALA A 238 13.06 6.96 -17.33
C ALA A 238 14.35 6.17 -17.66
N ALA A 239 14.91 6.39 -18.85
CA ALA A 239 16.19 5.81 -19.26
C ALA A 239 17.33 6.19 -18.31
N ALA A 240 17.47 7.48 -17.98
CA ALA A 240 18.54 7.95 -17.10
C ALA A 240 18.42 7.40 -15.67
N ARG A 241 17.20 7.32 -15.13
CA ARG A 241 16.92 6.71 -13.83
C ARG A 241 17.22 5.20 -13.86
N ALA A 242 16.82 4.49 -14.90
CA ALA A 242 17.08 3.05 -15.05
C ALA A 242 18.58 2.76 -15.10
N LEU A 243 19.34 3.53 -15.88
CA LEU A 243 20.79 3.42 -15.95
C LEU A 243 21.47 3.61 -14.58
N ARG A 244 21.00 4.57 -13.77
CA ARG A 244 21.52 4.77 -12.40
C ARG A 244 21.23 3.60 -11.45
N ARG A 245 20.22 2.78 -11.74
CA ARG A 245 19.83 1.63 -10.91
C ARG A 245 20.60 0.36 -11.26
N LEU A 246 21.18 0.28 -12.46
CA LEU A 246 22.00 -0.86 -12.86
C LEU A 246 23.29 -0.86 -12.03
N SER A 247 23.55 -1.96 -11.32
CA SER A 247 24.53 -2.01 -10.22
C SER A 247 25.99 -1.81 -10.64
N HIS A 248 26.28 -1.85 -11.94
CA HIS A 248 27.61 -1.68 -12.52
C HIS A 248 27.47 -1.18 -13.97
N ASP A 249 28.42 -0.36 -14.42
CA ASP A 249 28.72 -0.11 -15.84
C ASP A 249 29.93 -1.00 -16.17
N PRO A 250 29.72 -2.29 -16.48
CA PRO A 250 30.85 -3.21 -16.62
C PRO A 250 31.68 -2.88 -17.86
N PRO A 251 33.00 -3.11 -17.81
CA PRO A 251 33.83 -3.04 -19.01
C PRO A 251 33.33 -4.06 -20.03
N GLY A 252 32.99 -3.59 -21.24
CA GLY A 252 32.47 -4.44 -22.34
C GLY A 252 31.13 -4.03 -22.93
N ARG A 253 30.56 -2.89 -22.54
CA ARG A 253 29.31 -2.37 -23.11
C ARG A 253 29.46 -1.99 -24.59
N HIS A 254 28.51 -2.41 -25.42
CA HIS A 254 28.51 -2.11 -26.86
C HIS A 254 27.39 -1.10 -27.19
N GLY A 255 27.76 0.14 -27.49
CA GLY A 255 26.83 1.21 -27.92
C GLY A 255 26.54 2.27 -26.87
N ASP A 256 25.77 3.30 -27.25
CA ASP A 256 25.35 4.36 -26.34
C ASP A 256 24.27 3.83 -25.37
N PRO A 257 24.48 3.91 -24.04
CA PRO A 257 23.50 3.49 -23.04
C PRO A 257 22.11 4.10 -23.20
N ALA A 258 22.05 5.37 -23.64
CA ALA A 258 20.79 6.07 -23.84
C ALA A 258 20.04 5.50 -25.05
N GLU A 259 20.76 5.21 -26.14
CA GLU A 259 20.19 4.60 -27.35
C GLU A 259 19.69 3.18 -27.07
N LEU A 260 20.44 2.41 -26.28
CA LEU A 260 20.02 1.06 -25.87
C LEU A 260 18.73 1.10 -25.06
N MET A 261 18.62 2.02 -24.07
CA MET A 261 17.40 2.20 -23.28
C MET A 261 16.21 2.64 -24.14
N ALA A 262 16.41 3.56 -25.09
CA ALA A 262 15.36 3.99 -26.01
C ALA A 262 14.81 2.82 -26.83
N ARG A 263 15.69 2.00 -27.42
CA ARG A 263 15.28 0.78 -28.14
C ARG A 263 14.55 -0.23 -27.25
N ARG A 264 14.91 -0.30 -25.96
CA ARG A 264 14.20 -1.15 -25.00
C ARG A 264 12.82 -0.61 -24.66
N LEU A 265 12.66 0.70 -24.48
CA LEU A 265 11.36 1.33 -24.30
C LEU A 265 10.42 1.06 -25.48
N GLU A 266 10.90 1.20 -26.71
CA GLU A 266 10.15 0.82 -27.91
C GLU A 266 9.74 -0.65 -27.88
N ALA A 267 10.68 -1.56 -27.57
CA ALA A 267 10.39 -2.98 -27.48
C ALA A 267 9.38 -3.34 -26.38
N LEU A 268 9.39 -2.61 -25.24
CA LEU A 268 8.41 -2.77 -24.17
C LEU A 268 7.02 -2.26 -24.60
N ALA A 269 6.98 -1.19 -25.40
CA ALA A 269 5.74 -0.65 -25.95
C ALA A 269 5.11 -1.63 -26.96
N ASP A 270 5.92 -2.21 -27.86
CA ASP A 270 5.47 -3.25 -28.79
C ASP A 270 4.91 -4.49 -28.08
N GLN A 271 5.40 -4.78 -26.86
CA GLN A 271 4.91 -5.87 -26.01
C GLN A 271 3.69 -5.49 -25.16
N GLY A 272 3.23 -4.23 -25.22
CA GLY A 272 2.12 -3.71 -24.41
C GLY A 272 2.44 -3.61 -22.91
N GLN A 273 3.72 -3.60 -22.53
CA GLN A 273 4.12 -3.46 -21.12
C GLN A 273 4.23 -2.01 -20.66
N VAL A 274 4.39 -1.08 -21.61
CA VAL A 274 4.37 0.38 -21.41
C VAL A 274 3.60 1.02 -22.56
N VAL A 275 3.14 2.24 -22.36
CA VAL A 275 2.60 3.09 -23.44
C VAL A 275 3.52 4.27 -23.67
N LEU A 276 3.87 4.53 -24.92
CA LEU A 276 4.65 5.68 -25.34
C LEU A 276 3.71 6.71 -26.00
N GLU A 277 3.61 7.88 -25.41
CA GLU A 277 2.89 9.04 -25.97
C GLU A 277 3.87 10.21 -26.08
N GLU A 278 4.30 10.55 -27.30
CA GLU A 278 5.36 11.54 -27.53
C GLU A 278 6.65 11.20 -26.76
N ASP A 279 7.05 12.03 -25.78
CA ASP A 279 8.20 11.80 -24.88
C ASP A 279 7.77 11.16 -23.55
N ARG A 280 6.51 10.75 -23.37
CA ARG A 280 5.99 10.25 -22.10
C ARG A 280 5.92 8.72 -22.10
N VAL A 281 6.37 8.12 -21.01
CA VAL A 281 6.32 6.67 -20.80
C VAL A 281 5.39 6.37 -19.64
N TYR A 282 4.35 5.60 -19.92
CA TYR A 282 3.32 5.22 -18.97
C TYR A 282 3.36 3.73 -18.65
N LEU A 283 2.92 3.37 -17.45
CA LEU A 283 2.36 2.03 -17.23
C LEU A 283 0.97 1.98 -17.88
N PRO A 284 0.58 0.90 -18.59
CA PRO A 284 -0.68 0.86 -19.34
C PRO A 284 -1.93 1.22 -18.52
N PRO A 285 -2.12 0.71 -17.27
CA PRO A 285 -3.30 1.06 -16.47
C PRO A 285 -3.42 2.56 -16.16
N LEU A 286 -2.28 3.27 -16.10
CA LEU A 286 -2.22 4.70 -15.80
C LEU A 286 -2.57 5.53 -17.02
N TYR A 287 -2.08 5.12 -18.19
CA TYR A 287 -2.45 5.76 -19.46
C TYR A 287 -3.94 5.60 -19.73
N GLU A 288 -4.47 4.38 -19.59
CA GLU A 288 -5.90 4.08 -19.75
C GLU A 288 -6.72 4.93 -18.78
N ALA A 289 -6.36 4.99 -17.51
CA ALA A 289 -7.06 5.82 -16.53
C ALA A 289 -6.99 7.32 -16.84
N GLU A 290 -5.85 7.85 -17.28
CA GLU A 290 -5.72 9.28 -17.62
C GLU A 290 -6.58 9.64 -18.84
N VAL A 291 -6.52 8.83 -19.90
CA VAL A 291 -7.33 9.02 -21.12
C VAL A 291 -8.82 8.90 -20.80
N ASP A 292 -9.22 7.83 -20.10
CA ASP A 292 -10.62 7.61 -19.71
C ASP A 292 -11.14 8.76 -18.86
N LEU A 293 -10.38 9.21 -17.86
CA LEU A 293 -10.75 10.35 -17.03
C LEU A 293 -10.95 11.61 -17.88
N ALA A 294 -9.99 11.92 -18.76
CA ALA A 294 -10.05 13.09 -19.62
C ALA A 294 -11.24 13.05 -20.59
N ASP A 295 -11.56 11.87 -21.14
CA ASP A 295 -12.69 11.66 -22.05
C ASP A 295 -14.04 11.89 -21.35
N HIS A 296 -14.25 11.27 -20.18
CA HIS A 296 -15.48 11.44 -19.40
C HIS A 296 -15.66 12.88 -18.91
N LEU A 297 -14.56 13.54 -18.51
CA LEU A 297 -14.59 14.96 -18.13
C LEU A 297 -14.97 15.85 -19.33
N ARG A 298 -14.41 15.60 -20.51
CA ARG A 298 -14.75 16.34 -21.73
C ARG A 298 -16.21 16.14 -22.11
N GLN A 299 -16.73 14.91 -22.00
CA GLN A 299 -18.15 14.62 -22.23
C GLN A 299 -19.05 15.35 -21.22
N LEU A 300 -18.70 15.30 -19.92
CA LEU A 300 -19.44 16.00 -18.87
C LEU A 300 -19.47 17.52 -19.08
N LEU A 301 -18.33 18.11 -19.45
CA LEU A 301 -18.22 19.55 -19.71
C LEU A 301 -18.91 19.98 -21.03
N ALA A 302 -18.92 19.10 -22.04
CA ALA A 302 -19.58 19.34 -23.32
C ALA A 302 -21.10 19.13 -23.24
N GLY A 303 -21.56 18.28 -22.32
CA GLY A 303 -22.96 18.10 -21.96
C GLY A 303 -23.52 19.43 -21.49
N ALA A 304 -24.15 20.15 -22.42
CA ALA A 304 -24.75 21.46 -22.18
C ALA A 304 -25.62 21.37 -20.92
N GLY A 305 -25.21 22.10 -19.88
CA GLY A 305 -25.91 22.16 -18.61
C GLY A 305 -27.39 22.45 -18.86
N LEU A 306 -28.22 21.43 -18.63
CA LEU A 306 -29.67 21.44 -18.70
C LEU A 306 -30.23 21.82 -20.09
N GLY A 307 -31.07 20.96 -20.66
CA GLY A 307 -31.82 21.31 -21.86
C GLY A 307 -32.62 22.60 -21.66
N PRO A 308 -32.91 23.38 -22.73
CA PRO A 308 -33.68 24.61 -22.61
C PRO A 308 -35.01 24.36 -21.87
N GLY A 309 -35.12 24.88 -20.63
CA GLY A 309 -36.25 24.67 -19.72
C GLY A 309 -35.94 23.96 -18.40
N GLN A 310 -34.74 23.37 -18.24
CA GLN A 310 -34.31 22.73 -16.99
C GLN A 310 -33.22 23.51 -16.24
N ALA A 311 -32.51 24.43 -16.92
CA ALA A 311 -31.71 25.44 -16.24
C ALA A 311 -32.67 26.26 -15.37
N PRO A 312 -32.38 26.48 -14.07
CA PRO A 312 -33.18 27.42 -13.31
C PRO A 312 -33.17 28.73 -14.11
N PRO A 313 -34.34 29.34 -14.39
CA PRO A 313 -34.36 30.66 -14.98
C PRO A 313 -33.38 31.55 -14.21
N ALA A 314 -32.78 32.56 -14.83
CA ALA A 314 -32.04 33.57 -14.05
C ALA A 314 -32.93 34.12 -12.90
N ASP A 315 -34.25 34.06 -13.08
CA ASP A 315 -35.32 34.42 -12.15
C ASP A 315 -35.76 33.27 -11.20
N GLY A 316 -35.33 32.04 -11.44
CA GLY A 316 -35.57 30.84 -10.63
C GLY A 316 -34.34 30.30 -9.90
N LEU A 317 -33.17 30.92 -10.13
CA LEU A 317 -32.17 31.03 -9.08
C LEU A 317 -32.77 31.93 -7.99
N PRO A 318 -32.48 31.68 -6.71
CA PRO A 318 -32.98 32.55 -5.66
C PRO A 318 -32.48 33.98 -5.88
N GLY A 319 -33.42 34.88 -6.18
CA GLY A 319 -33.14 36.21 -6.72
C GLY A 319 -34.24 36.76 -7.63
N GLY A 320 -35.22 35.95 -8.06
CA GLY A 320 -36.49 36.44 -8.62
C GLY A 320 -37.49 36.96 -7.58
N SER A 321 -37.18 36.77 -6.30
CA SER A 321 -37.80 37.38 -5.14
C SER A 321 -36.71 38.07 -4.32
N ASP A 322 -36.98 39.25 -3.77
CA ASP A 322 -36.03 40.07 -2.99
C ASP A 322 -35.50 39.38 -1.70
N GLU A 323 -36.00 38.18 -1.36
CA GLU A 323 -35.56 37.40 -0.20
C GLU A 323 -34.65 36.22 -0.62
N PRO A 324 -33.45 36.07 0.00
CA PRO A 324 -32.61 34.88 -0.17
C PRO A 324 -33.34 33.62 0.33
N PRO A 325 -33.04 32.42 -0.19
CA PRO A 325 -33.49 31.17 0.42
C PRO A 325 -32.99 31.08 1.85
N ALA A 326 -33.75 30.39 2.69
CA ALA A 326 -33.31 30.04 4.03
C ALA A 326 -31.92 29.38 3.99
N GLY A 327 -30.95 29.99 4.67
CA GLY A 327 -29.56 29.53 4.74
C GLY A 327 -28.59 30.26 3.82
N TRP A 328 -29.07 31.13 2.93
CA TRP A 328 -28.23 32.02 2.12
C TRP A 328 -27.94 33.36 2.79
N GLU A 329 -28.71 33.75 3.81
CA GLU A 329 -28.55 35.05 4.48
C GLU A 329 -27.20 35.18 5.21
N MET A 330 -26.54 34.05 5.49
CA MET A 330 -25.23 33.99 6.16
C MET A 330 -24.05 33.76 5.21
N LEU A 331 -24.30 33.58 3.90
CA LEU A 331 -23.23 33.31 2.93
C LEU A 331 -22.55 34.60 2.51
N ASP A 332 -21.24 34.55 2.36
CA ASP A 332 -20.50 35.62 1.72
C ASP A 332 -20.63 35.58 0.18
N PRO A 333 -20.22 36.65 -0.53
CA PRO A 333 -20.32 36.70 -1.98
C PRO A 333 -19.58 35.57 -2.74
N GLN A 334 -18.43 35.09 -2.24
CA GLN A 334 -17.70 33.96 -2.83
C GLN A 334 -18.44 32.65 -2.60
N GLN A 335 -18.98 32.43 -1.40
CA GLN A 335 -19.80 31.25 -1.09
C GLN A 335 -21.09 31.22 -1.90
N ALA A 336 -21.80 32.35 -2.02
CA ALA A 336 -22.99 32.47 -2.86
C ALA A 336 -22.67 32.23 -4.35
N ARG A 337 -21.51 32.74 -4.83
CA ARG A 337 -21.02 32.46 -6.19
C ARG A 337 -20.73 30.97 -6.38
N ALA A 338 -20.15 30.30 -5.38
CA ALA A 338 -19.87 28.86 -5.43
C ALA A 338 -21.16 28.04 -5.55
N VAL A 339 -22.18 28.35 -4.74
CA VAL A 339 -23.48 27.67 -4.82
C VAL A 339 -24.13 27.90 -6.19
N ARG A 340 -24.16 29.15 -6.67
CA ARG A 340 -24.72 29.46 -7.99
C ARG A 340 -23.99 28.70 -9.10
N ALA A 341 -22.65 28.69 -9.09
CA ALA A 341 -21.86 27.98 -10.09
C ALA A 341 -22.17 26.48 -10.08
N ALA A 342 -22.22 25.86 -8.90
CA ALA A 342 -22.51 24.44 -8.72
C ALA A 342 -23.90 24.02 -9.23
N LEU A 343 -24.88 24.94 -9.24
CA LEU A 343 -26.21 24.67 -9.78
C LEU A 343 -26.30 24.87 -11.29
N THR A 344 -25.41 25.67 -11.89
CA THR A 344 -25.49 26.08 -13.30
C THR A 344 -24.49 25.39 -14.22
N HIS A 345 -23.38 24.87 -13.71
CA HIS A 345 -22.36 24.17 -14.51
C HIS A 345 -22.41 22.66 -14.24
N PRO A 346 -22.08 21.82 -15.25
CA PRO A 346 -22.06 20.36 -15.08
C PRO A 346 -20.94 19.91 -14.14
N LEU A 347 -19.83 20.64 -14.09
CA LEU A 347 -18.70 20.38 -13.18
C LEU A 347 -18.20 21.71 -12.59
N VAL A 348 -18.07 21.76 -11.26
CA VAL A 348 -17.49 22.90 -10.54
C VAL A 348 -16.55 22.43 -9.45
N ILE A 349 -15.47 23.18 -9.26
CA ILE A 349 -14.55 23.03 -8.15
C ILE A 349 -14.81 24.14 -7.13
N ILE A 350 -14.97 23.76 -5.85
CA ILE A 350 -15.00 24.68 -4.72
C ILE A 350 -13.74 24.44 -3.91
N THR A 351 -12.81 25.38 -3.98
CA THR A 351 -11.54 25.28 -3.26
C THR A 351 -11.36 26.33 -2.20
N GLY A 352 -10.57 26.05 -1.17
CA GLY A 352 -10.26 27.01 -0.11
C GLY A 352 -9.55 26.36 1.06
N GLY A 353 -8.91 27.17 1.89
CA GLY A 353 -8.17 26.71 3.06
C GLY A 353 -9.04 26.10 4.17
N PRO A 354 -8.44 25.63 5.27
CA PRO A 354 -9.16 25.31 6.49
C PRO A 354 -9.92 26.54 7.02
N GLY A 355 -11.17 26.35 7.44
CA GLY A 355 -11.96 27.43 8.06
C GLY A 355 -12.59 28.44 7.10
N THR A 356 -12.51 28.26 5.78
CA THR A 356 -13.13 29.16 4.79
C THR A 356 -14.63 28.93 4.56
N GLY A 357 -15.21 28.00 5.32
CA GLY A 357 -16.64 27.71 5.25
C GLY A 357 -17.05 26.79 4.08
N LYS A 358 -16.15 26.04 3.45
CA LYS A 358 -16.47 25.01 2.42
C LYS A 358 -17.68 24.15 2.81
N THR A 359 -17.65 23.66 4.05
CA THR A 359 -18.69 22.87 4.69
C THR A 359 -20.05 23.60 4.77
N LEU A 360 -20.05 24.90 5.06
CA LEU A 360 -21.26 25.75 5.05
C LEU A 360 -21.78 25.94 3.63
N THR A 361 -20.87 26.17 2.66
CA THR A 361 -21.21 26.29 1.24
C THR A 361 -21.89 25.02 0.71
N VAL A 362 -21.38 23.83 1.07
CA VAL A 362 -22.01 22.55 0.70
C VAL A 362 -23.42 22.44 1.29
N ARG A 363 -23.62 22.80 2.57
CA ARG A 363 -24.98 22.79 3.17
C ARG A 363 -25.94 23.71 2.43
N ALA A 364 -25.51 24.92 2.09
CA ALA A 364 -26.34 25.86 1.35
C ALA A 364 -26.64 25.39 -0.08
N LEU A 365 -25.67 24.73 -0.73
CA LEU A 365 -25.87 24.07 -2.01
C LEU A 365 -26.94 22.99 -1.92
N LEU A 366 -26.88 22.11 -0.93
CA LEU A 366 -27.88 21.05 -0.77
C LEU A 366 -29.27 21.60 -0.48
N ALA A 367 -29.36 22.66 0.34
CA ALA A 367 -30.61 23.36 0.59
C ALA A 367 -31.20 23.97 -0.69
N ALA A 368 -30.37 24.65 -1.50
CA ALA A 368 -30.79 25.23 -2.77
C ALA A 368 -31.19 24.15 -3.80
N ALA A 369 -30.40 23.08 -3.91
CA ALA A 369 -30.68 21.96 -4.80
C ALA A 369 -32.01 21.27 -4.46
N SER A 370 -32.33 21.14 -3.16
CA SER A 370 -33.60 20.57 -2.70
C SER A 370 -34.81 21.42 -3.09
N GLY A 371 -34.63 22.73 -3.29
CA GLY A 371 -35.67 23.66 -3.71
C GLY A 371 -35.90 23.72 -5.22
N LEU A 372 -35.14 22.99 -6.04
CA LEU A 372 -35.30 22.99 -7.49
C LEU A 372 -36.61 22.30 -7.92
N PRO A 373 -37.27 22.77 -8.99
CA PRO A 373 -38.45 22.10 -9.56
C PRO A 373 -38.12 20.65 -9.94
N GLY A 374 -38.89 19.69 -9.42
CA GLY A 374 -38.65 18.26 -9.61
C GLY A 374 -37.78 17.60 -8.53
N GLY A 375 -37.22 18.40 -7.59
CA GLY A 375 -36.29 17.92 -6.58
C GLY A 375 -34.90 17.64 -7.16
N CYS A 376 -33.92 17.40 -6.29
CA CYS A 376 -32.58 16.98 -6.65
C CYS A 376 -32.16 15.89 -5.67
N ARG A 377 -31.66 14.76 -6.16
CA ARG A 377 -31.15 13.65 -5.36
C ARG A 377 -29.63 13.78 -5.24
N PRO A 378 -29.11 14.32 -4.14
CA PRO A 378 -27.67 14.45 -3.94
C PRO A 378 -27.03 13.11 -3.58
N VAL A 379 -25.84 12.88 -4.13
CA VAL A 379 -24.92 11.79 -3.78
C VAL A 379 -23.71 12.42 -3.11
N LEU A 380 -23.46 12.07 -1.85
CA LEU A 380 -22.38 12.64 -1.05
C LEU A 380 -21.25 11.63 -0.86
N ALA A 381 -20.03 12.02 -1.21
CA ALA A 381 -18.87 11.15 -1.15
C ALA A 381 -17.64 11.86 -0.57
N ALA A 382 -16.71 11.08 -0.04
CA ALA A 382 -15.36 11.54 0.27
C ALA A 382 -14.34 10.38 0.14
N PRO A 383 -13.03 10.64 -0.05
CA PRO A 383 -12.03 9.58 -0.16
C PRO A 383 -11.88 8.74 1.12
N THR A 384 -12.05 9.34 2.30
CA THR A 384 -11.83 8.67 3.60
C THR A 384 -13.10 8.53 4.42
N GLY A 385 -13.17 7.48 5.25
CA GLY A 385 -14.33 7.24 6.14
C GLY A 385 -14.55 8.35 7.17
N ARG A 386 -13.48 9.01 7.63
CA ARG A 386 -13.57 10.15 8.56
C ARG A 386 -14.17 11.37 7.86
N ALA A 387 -13.75 11.67 6.63
CA ALA A 387 -14.31 12.76 5.84
C ALA A 387 -15.78 12.51 5.49
N ALA A 388 -16.13 11.29 5.05
CA ALA A 388 -17.51 10.93 4.72
C ALA A 388 -18.44 11.03 5.95
N ARG A 389 -17.99 10.56 7.13
CA ARG A 389 -18.75 10.71 8.37
C ARG A 389 -18.97 12.18 8.74
N ARG A 390 -17.93 13.00 8.68
CA ARG A 390 -18.02 14.43 8.95
C ARG A 390 -18.98 15.13 7.97
N LEU A 391 -18.89 14.79 6.69
CA LEU A 391 -19.80 15.30 5.66
C LEU A 391 -21.25 14.94 6.00
N SER A 392 -21.49 13.72 6.47
CA SER A 392 -22.82 13.28 6.91
C SER A 392 -23.32 14.07 8.13
N ASP A 393 -22.49 14.20 9.16
CA ASP A 393 -22.82 14.89 10.41
C ASP A 393 -23.18 16.37 10.17
N VAL A 394 -22.46 17.02 9.25
CA VAL A 394 -22.67 18.41 8.88
C VAL A 394 -23.93 18.61 8.06
N THR A 395 -24.11 17.77 7.04
CA THR A 395 -25.17 17.96 6.03
C THR A 395 -26.51 17.39 6.49
N GLY A 396 -26.50 16.48 7.47
CA GLY A 396 -27.67 15.72 7.88
C GLY A 396 -28.11 14.67 6.87
N GLN A 397 -27.29 14.38 5.86
CA GLN A 397 -27.56 13.43 4.78
C GLN A 397 -26.51 12.32 4.77
N PRO A 398 -26.84 11.09 4.33
CA PRO A 398 -25.87 10.00 4.29
C PRO A 398 -24.78 10.28 3.25
N ALA A 399 -23.51 10.19 3.67
CA ALA A 399 -22.36 10.20 2.78
C ALA A 399 -21.55 8.90 2.90
N ALA A 400 -20.96 8.48 1.79
CA ALA A 400 -20.16 7.26 1.70
C ALA A 400 -18.68 7.57 1.36
N THR A 401 -17.81 6.59 1.55
CA THR A 401 -16.48 6.68 0.94
C THR A 401 -16.60 6.47 -0.57
N LEU A 402 -15.70 7.06 -1.38
CA LEU A 402 -15.67 6.83 -2.83
C LEU A 402 -15.62 5.33 -3.15
N HIS A 403 -14.78 4.56 -2.44
CA HIS A 403 -14.72 3.10 -2.58
C HIS A 403 -16.06 2.39 -2.29
N ARG A 404 -16.83 2.84 -1.30
CA ARG A 404 -18.14 2.24 -1.00
C ARG A 404 -19.19 2.67 -2.02
N LEU A 405 -19.15 3.93 -2.45
CA LEU A 405 -20.04 4.47 -3.46
C LEU A 405 -19.87 3.73 -4.80
N LEU A 406 -18.63 3.45 -5.19
CA LEU A 406 -18.26 2.72 -6.41
C LEU A 406 -18.33 1.19 -6.23
N GLU A 407 -18.81 0.71 -5.08
CA GLU A 407 -18.97 -0.71 -4.77
C GLU A 407 -17.68 -1.52 -4.97
N ALA A 408 -16.54 -0.97 -4.54
CA ALA A 408 -15.24 -1.61 -4.63
C ALA A 408 -15.27 -3.00 -3.99
N SER A 409 -14.93 -4.03 -4.75
CA SER A 409 -14.75 -5.37 -4.23
C SER A 409 -13.40 -5.46 -3.51
N PRO A 410 -13.31 -6.10 -2.33
CA PRO A 410 -12.02 -6.41 -1.75
C PRO A 410 -11.23 -7.31 -2.71
N GLN A 411 -9.93 -7.06 -2.79
CA GLN A 411 -8.98 -7.85 -3.55
C GLN A 411 -9.01 -9.30 -3.04
N GLU A 412 -9.45 -10.24 -3.87
CA GLU A 412 -9.32 -11.68 -3.61
C GLU A 412 -7.95 -12.16 -4.15
N GLY A 413 -6.95 -12.23 -3.27
CA GLY A 413 -5.63 -12.78 -3.57
C GLY A 413 -4.58 -11.76 -4.06
N ASP A 414 -3.31 -12.17 -4.03
CA ASP A 414 -2.17 -11.32 -4.40
C ASP A 414 -2.18 -11.00 -5.92
N GLY A 415 -2.49 -9.75 -6.27
CA GLY A 415 -2.25 -9.20 -7.60
C GLY A 415 -3.48 -8.98 -8.51
N GLN A 416 -4.70 -9.09 -8.00
CA GLN A 416 -5.88 -8.55 -8.70
C GLN A 416 -6.25 -7.19 -8.10
N GLU A 417 -6.33 -6.16 -8.94
CA GLU A 417 -6.76 -4.84 -8.50
C GLU A 417 -8.21 -4.88 -7.99
N ALA A 418 -8.51 -4.08 -6.97
CA ALA A 418 -9.87 -3.87 -6.54
C ALA A 418 -10.68 -3.32 -7.72
N TRP A 419 -11.66 -4.09 -8.20
CA TRP A 419 -12.53 -3.64 -9.27
C TRP A 419 -13.74 -2.90 -8.68
N PHE A 420 -14.10 -1.80 -9.33
CA PHE A 420 -15.31 -1.03 -9.03
C PHE A 420 -16.47 -1.60 -9.85
N ARG A 421 -17.65 -1.72 -9.24
CA ARG A 421 -18.85 -2.26 -9.91
C ARG A 421 -19.71 -1.19 -10.57
N ARG A 422 -19.48 0.07 -10.20
CA ARG A 422 -20.16 1.22 -10.80
C ARG A 422 -19.31 1.74 -11.96
N ASP A 423 -19.96 1.89 -13.10
CA ASP A 423 -19.38 2.26 -14.39
C ASP A 423 -20.47 2.87 -15.29
N GLU A 424 -20.20 2.98 -16.59
CA GLU A 424 -21.14 3.51 -17.58
C GLU A 424 -22.40 2.65 -17.75
N ASP A 425 -22.28 1.33 -17.57
CA ASP A 425 -23.41 0.37 -17.63
C ASP A 425 -24.21 0.35 -16.32
N HIS A 426 -23.55 0.65 -15.20
CA HIS A 426 -24.14 0.71 -13.85
C HIS A 426 -23.83 2.05 -13.18
N PRO A 427 -24.41 3.17 -13.66
CA PRO A 427 -24.06 4.50 -13.20
C PRO A 427 -24.51 4.75 -11.75
N LEU A 428 -24.02 5.87 -11.19
CA LEU A 428 -24.49 6.41 -9.92
C LEU A 428 -25.97 6.83 -10.01
N ASP A 429 -26.74 6.58 -8.96
CA ASP A 429 -28.14 7.01 -8.88
C ASP A 429 -28.26 8.35 -8.15
N GLY A 430 -28.37 9.43 -8.92
CA GLY A 430 -28.61 10.77 -8.40
C GLY A 430 -28.39 11.86 -9.44
N ASP A 431 -28.68 13.10 -9.05
CA ASP A 431 -28.69 14.25 -9.96
C ASP A 431 -27.56 15.27 -9.63
N LEU A 432 -26.96 15.17 -8.44
CA LEU A 432 -25.87 16.01 -7.96
C LEU A 432 -24.87 15.19 -7.14
N LEU A 433 -23.65 15.01 -7.64
CA LEU A 433 -22.54 14.42 -6.90
C LEU A 433 -21.73 15.51 -6.19
N VAL A 434 -21.53 15.38 -4.89
CA VAL A 434 -20.60 16.22 -4.12
C VAL A 434 -19.50 15.35 -3.54
N VAL A 435 -18.25 15.63 -3.93
CA VAL A 435 -17.06 14.95 -3.41
C VAL A 435 -16.30 15.90 -2.50
N ASP A 436 -16.29 15.63 -1.20
CA ASP A 436 -15.49 16.39 -0.22
C ASP A 436 -14.08 15.79 -0.06
N GLU A 437 -13.12 16.63 0.29
CA GLU A 437 -11.68 16.30 0.31
C GLU A 437 -11.16 15.72 -1.03
N ALA A 438 -11.65 16.24 -2.16
CA ALA A 438 -11.26 15.82 -3.50
C ALA A 438 -9.76 15.98 -3.82
N SER A 439 -9.00 16.72 -3.00
CA SER A 439 -7.54 16.82 -3.13
C SER A 439 -6.82 15.49 -2.87
N MET A 440 -7.47 14.52 -2.22
CA MET A 440 -6.91 13.19 -1.96
C MET A 440 -7.21 12.17 -3.08
N MET A 441 -7.84 12.59 -4.19
CA MET A 441 -8.23 11.72 -5.30
C MET A 441 -7.11 11.60 -6.33
N ASP A 442 -6.59 10.37 -6.52
CA ASP A 442 -5.62 10.01 -7.54
C ASP A 442 -6.28 9.75 -8.91
N VAL A 443 -5.46 9.53 -9.95
CA VAL A 443 -5.96 9.35 -11.33
C VAL A 443 -6.82 8.09 -11.49
N LEU A 444 -6.47 7.00 -10.80
CA LEU A 444 -7.20 5.73 -10.88
C LEU A 444 -8.60 5.85 -10.27
N LEU A 445 -8.69 6.43 -9.08
CA LEU A 445 -9.96 6.69 -8.41
C LEU A 445 -10.79 7.74 -9.15
N GLY A 446 -10.13 8.76 -9.72
CA GLY A 446 -10.76 9.75 -10.58
C GLY A 446 -11.41 9.11 -11.81
N ALA A 447 -10.65 8.29 -12.55
CA ALA A 447 -11.16 7.59 -13.72
C ALA A 447 -12.37 6.72 -13.39
N ALA A 448 -12.28 5.92 -12.33
CA ALA A 448 -13.39 5.08 -11.87
C ALA A 448 -14.63 5.89 -11.44
N LEU A 449 -14.42 7.02 -10.77
CA LEU A 449 -15.52 7.91 -10.37
C LEU A 449 -16.25 8.48 -11.57
N PHE A 450 -15.53 9.10 -12.50
CA PHE A 450 -16.13 9.79 -13.64
C PHE A 450 -16.72 8.82 -14.67
N ARG A 451 -16.19 7.59 -14.77
CA ARG A 451 -16.84 6.50 -15.52
C ARG A 451 -18.24 6.17 -14.99
N ALA A 452 -18.45 6.30 -13.68
CA ALA A 452 -19.74 6.02 -13.05
C ALA A 452 -20.71 7.21 -13.06
N VAL A 453 -20.30 8.41 -13.51
CA VAL A 453 -21.17 9.60 -13.53
C VAL A 453 -22.08 9.55 -14.77
N PRO A 454 -23.41 9.44 -14.61
CA PRO A 454 -24.32 9.43 -15.75
C PRO A 454 -24.43 10.81 -16.42
N GLU A 455 -24.86 10.81 -17.68
CA GLU A 455 -25.14 12.02 -18.43
C GLU A 455 -26.17 12.91 -17.71
N GLY A 456 -25.90 14.21 -17.63
CA GLY A 456 -26.78 15.20 -16.98
C GLY A 456 -26.62 15.30 -15.46
N MET A 457 -25.86 14.41 -14.81
CA MET A 457 -25.52 14.56 -13.39
C MET A 457 -24.55 15.74 -13.20
N ARG A 458 -24.82 16.60 -12.22
CA ARG A 458 -23.89 17.68 -11.83
C ARG A 458 -22.85 17.17 -10.86
N VAL A 459 -21.61 17.62 -11.00
CA VAL A 459 -20.49 17.22 -10.13
C VAL A 459 -19.88 18.44 -9.46
N VAL A 460 -19.70 18.36 -8.15
CA VAL A 460 -19.07 19.39 -7.32
C VAL A 460 -17.90 18.76 -6.57
N LEU A 461 -16.69 19.16 -6.95
CA LEU A 461 -15.47 18.75 -6.26
C LEU A 461 -15.12 19.80 -5.20
N VAL A 462 -15.06 19.39 -3.94
CA VAL A 462 -14.74 20.25 -2.81
C VAL A 462 -13.42 19.79 -2.21
N GLY A 463 -12.45 20.68 -2.11
CA GLY A 463 -11.12 20.31 -1.63
C GLY A 463 -10.21 21.51 -1.42
N ASP A 464 -9.03 21.28 -0.86
CA ASP A 464 -8.01 22.31 -0.72
C ASP A 464 -6.84 21.96 -1.62
N VAL A 465 -6.59 22.78 -2.64
CA VAL A 465 -5.46 22.55 -3.57
C VAL A 465 -4.10 22.69 -2.87
N ASP A 466 -4.07 23.36 -1.71
CA ASP A 466 -2.86 23.56 -0.91
C ASP A 466 -2.67 22.48 0.17
N GLN A 467 -3.55 21.46 0.23
CA GLN A 467 -3.36 20.27 1.08
C GLN A 467 -2.38 19.26 0.46
N LEU A 468 -2.06 18.21 1.22
CA LEU A 468 -1.24 17.11 0.72
C LEU A 468 -1.86 16.51 -0.56
N PRO A 469 -1.02 16.12 -1.53
CA PRO A 469 -1.48 15.42 -2.73
C PRO A 469 -2.05 14.04 -2.37
N PRO A 470 -2.71 13.36 -3.33
CA PRO A 470 -3.13 11.98 -3.18
C PRO A 470 -1.95 11.06 -2.81
N VAL A 471 -2.26 9.94 -2.16
CA VAL A 471 -1.25 8.90 -1.88
C VAL A 471 -0.93 8.12 -3.15
N GLY A 472 -1.93 7.91 -4.01
CA GLY A 472 -1.76 7.31 -5.32
C GLY A 472 -1.26 8.29 -6.39
N PRO A 473 -1.02 7.81 -7.62
CA PRO A 473 -0.44 8.59 -8.70
C PRO A 473 -1.40 9.65 -9.27
N GLY A 474 -0.86 10.82 -9.59
CA GLY A 474 -1.60 11.94 -10.19
C GLY A 474 -2.31 12.84 -9.19
N ARG A 475 -2.64 14.06 -9.62
CA ARG A 475 -3.20 15.13 -8.77
C ARG A 475 -4.45 15.75 -9.38
N VAL A 476 -5.49 14.93 -9.58
CA VAL A 476 -6.70 15.26 -10.35
C VAL A 476 -7.26 16.66 -10.03
N LEU A 477 -7.47 17.01 -8.77
CA LEU A 477 -8.03 18.32 -8.40
C LEU A 477 -7.17 19.50 -8.92
N GLY A 478 -5.85 19.40 -8.79
CA GLY A 478 -4.91 20.44 -9.23
C GLY A 478 -4.89 20.57 -10.74
N ASP A 479 -4.80 19.43 -11.45
CA ASP A 479 -4.75 19.40 -12.91
C ASP A 479 -6.06 19.93 -13.53
N LEU A 480 -7.23 19.66 -12.92
CA LEU A 480 -8.50 20.23 -13.37
C LEU A 480 -8.56 21.75 -13.21
N ILE A 481 -8.01 22.29 -12.11
CA ILE A 481 -7.92 23.75 -11.90
C ILE A 481 -7.00 24.37 -12.96
N GLU A 482 -5.86 23.75 -13.24
CA GLU A 482 -4.91 24.21 -14.28
C GLU A 482 -5.52 24.12 -15.69
N ALA A 483 -6.33 23.09 -15.96
CA ALA A 483 -7.06 22.92 -17.22
C ALA A 483 -8.22 23.92 -17.41
N GLY A 484 -8.53 24.74 -16.41
CA GLY A 484 -9.54 25.79 -16.51
C GLY A 484 -10.97 25.34 -16.22
N VAL A 485 -11.16 24.21 -15.53
CA VAL A 485 -12.48 23.81 -15.02
C VAL A 485 -13.04 24.92 -14.11
N PRO A 486 -14.35 25.27 -14.21
CA PRO A 486 -14.94 26.32 -13.38
C PRO A 486 -14.62 26.12 -11.90
N CYS A 487 -13.87 27.06 -11.32
CA CYS A 487 -13.38 26.97 -9.95
C CYS A 487 -13.72 28.24 -9.16
N VAL A 488 -14.27 28.06 -7.96
CA VAL A 488 -14.53 29.14 -7.01
C VAL A 488 -13.64 28.95 -5.79
N ARG A 489 -12.72 29.90 -5.58
CA ARG A 489 -11.83 29.93 -4.42
C ARG A 489 -12.45 30.73 -3.28
N LEU A 490 -12.62 30.09 -2.12
CA LEU A 490 -13.05 30.71 -0.88
C LEU A 490 -11.81 31.19 -0.12
N GLU A 491 -11.69 32.50 0.04
CA GLU A 491 -10.49 33.14 0.62
C GLU A 491 -10.70 33.59 2.06
N ARG A 492 -11.93 33.98 2.42
CA ARG A 492 -12.24 34.49 3.75
C ARG A 492 -12.29 33.35 4.77
N VAL A 493 -11.52 33.48 5.85
CA VAL A 493 -11.49 32.53 6.97
C VAL A 493 -12.48 33.00 8.05
N TYR A 494 -13.36 32.11 8.49
CA TYR A 494 -14.44 32.40 9.46
C TYR A 494 -14.21 31.82 10.85
N ARG A 495 -13.14 31.04 11.02
CA ARG A 495 -12.84 30.44 12.31
C ARG A 495 -12.53 31.57 13.30
N GLN A 496 -13.01 31.45 14.54
CA GLN A 496 -12.86 32.44 15.64
C GLN A 496 -11.41 32.68 16.10
N ASP A 497 -10.43 32.23 15.31
CA ASP A 497 -9.02 32.08 15.61
C ASP A 497 -8.14 32.93 14.64
N GLU A 498 -8.63 34.11 14.21
CA GLU A 498 -7.80 35.07 13.45
C GLU A 498 -6.53 35.50 14.23
N GLY A 499 -6.40 35.13 15.52
CA GLY A 499 -5.22 35.31 16.35
C GLY A 499 -4.58 34.02 16.91
N SER A 500 -5.06 32.81 16.57
CA SER A 500 -4.42 31.60 17.12
C SER A 500 -3.07 31.32 16.47
N GLY A 501 -2.12 30.83 17.26
CA GLY A 501 -0.78 30.48 16.80
C GLY A 501 -0.78 29.47 15.66
N ILE A 502 -1.77 28.58 15.60
CA ILE A 502 -1.91 27.55 14.57
C ILE A 502 -2.22 28.17 13.20
N THR A 503 -3.12 29.15 13.12
CA THR A 503 -3.46 29.82 11.86
C THR A 503 -2.26 30.60 11.32
N ALA A 504 -1.55 31.31 12.20
CA ALA A 504 -0.33 32.03 11.85
C ALA A 504 0.78 31.08 11.36
N ALA A 505 0.95 29.94 12.03
CA ALA A 505 1.89 28.89 11.63
C ALA A 505 1.56 28.33 10.24
N ALA A 506 0.30 27.98 9.97
CA ALA A 506 -0.11 27.46 8.67
C ALA A 506 0.14 28.48 7.53
N HIS A 507 -0.13 29.76 7.76
CA HIS A 507 0.18 30.82 6.80
C HIS A 507 1.68 31.02 6.57
N ALA A 508 2.52 30.84 7.60
CA ALA A 508 3.97 30.90 7.47
C ALA A 508 4.47 29.76 6.55
N VAL A 509 4.05 28.51 6.80
CA VAL A 509 4.39 27.35 5.97
C VAL A 509 4.02 27.57 4.50
N ARG A 510 2.80 28.07 4.24
CA ARG A 510 2.33 28.36 2.86
C ARG A 510 3.15 29.43 2.13
N ARG A 511 3.86 30.30 2.86
CA ARG A 511 4.77 31.30 2.30
C ARG A 511 6.24 30.85 2.29
N GLY A 512 6.52 29.60 2.63
CA GLY A 512 7.89 29.09 2.78
C GLY A 512 8.64 29.70 3.97
N ALA A 513 7.93 30.23 4.96
CA ALA A 513 8.51 30.81 6.18
C ALA A 513 8.38 29.84 7.37
N VAL A 514 9.33 29.91 8.29
CA VAL A 514 9.31 29.12 9.53
C VAL A 514 8.16 29.63 10.42
N PRO A 515 7.30 28.75 10.96
CA PRO A 515 6.28 29.12 11.93
C PRO A 515 6.85 29.80 13.18
N PRO A 516 6.09 30.69 13.85
CA PRO A 516 6.52 31.29 15.11
C PRO A 516 6.78 30.22 16.18
N ALA A 517 7.85 30.40 16.97
CA ALA A 517 8.31 29.41 17.96
C ALA A 517 7.33 29.20 19.13
N ASP A 518 6.65 30.26 19.55
CA ASP A 518 5.68 30.26 20.65
C ASP A 518 4.55 31.23 20.30
N ALA A 519 3.32 30.74 20.33
CA ALA A 519 2.11 31.51 20.06
C ALA A 519 0.93 30.87 20.82
N ASP A 520 -0.17 31.60 20.95
CA ASP A 520 -1.33 31.09 21.69
C ASP A 520 -1.85 29.78 21.07
N GLY A 521 -1.87 28.71 21.87
CA GLY A 521 -2.22 27.36 21.43
C GLY A 521 -1.20 26.65 20.51
N PHE A 522 0.01 27.18 20.32
CA PHE A 522 1.04 26.58 19.46
C PHE A 522 2.46 26.77 20.04
N ARG A 523 3.18 25.67 20.27
CA ARG A 523 4.52 25.70 20.85
C ARG A 523 5.44 24.72 20.13
N TRP A 524 6.67 25.17 19.87
CA TRP A 524 7.78 24.30 19.50
C TRP A 524 8.53 23.81 20.72
N GLU A 525 8.83 22.51 20.75
CA GLU A 525 9.75 21.91 21.72
C GLU A 525 10.92 21.25 20.98
N PRO A 526 12.13 21.84 21.04
CA PRO A 526 13.28 21.31 20.34
C PRO A 526 13.73 20.00 21.00
N CYS A 527 13.90 18.95 20.19
CA CYS A 527 14.41 17.65 20.61
C CYS A 527 15.72 17.35 19.86
N ARG A 528 16.72 16.76 20.53
CA ARG A 528 18.04 16.48 19.96
C ARG A 528 18.12 15.13 19.24
N SER A 529 17.17 14.23 19.53
CA SER A 529 17.05 12.94 18.86
C SER A 529 15.59 12.50 18.74
N ALA A 530 15.36 11.46 17.92
CA ALA A 530 14.03 10.85 17.78
C ALA A 530 13.60 10.16 19.08
N GLU A 531 14.53 9.55 19.81
CA GLU A 531 14.26 8.94 21.12
C GLU A 531 13.80 10.00 22.13
N GLU A 532 14.50 11.14 22.19
CA GLU A 532 14.08 12.26 23.06
C GLU A 532 12.68 12.75 22.65
N ALA A 533 12.40 12.91 21.36
CA ALA A 533 11.08 13.33 20.90
C ALA A 533 9.97 12.36 21.33
N VAL A 534 10.22 11.04 21.27
CA VAL A 534 9.27 10.02 21.75
C VAL A 534 9.06 10.14 23.26
N GLU A 535 10.13 10.28 24.03
CA GLU A 535 10.05 10.47 25.50
C GLU A 535 9.22 11.72 25.86
N ARG A 536 9.43 12.83 25.14
CA ARG A 536 8.65 14.07 25.34
C ARG A 536 7.18 13.88 25.00
N VAL A 537 6.86 13.25 23.87
CA VAL A 537 5.47 12.97 23.48
C VAL A 537 4.77 12.10 24.52
N VAL A 538 5.44 11.07 25.04
CA VAL A 538 4.91 10.22 26.12
C VAL A 538 4.68 11.01 27.40
N ALA A 539 5.62 11.88 27.78
CA ALA A 539 5.48 12.74 28.95
C ALA A 539 4.27 13.70 28.82
N HIS A 540 4.07 14.31 27.65
CA HIS A 540 2.90 15.16 27.38
C HIS A 540 1.59 14.38 27.43
N ALA A 541 1.54 13.19 26.84
CA ALA A 541 0.36 12.33 26.91
C ALA A 541 0.03 11.94 28.36
N ALA A 542 1.05 11.63 29.19
CA ALA A 542 0.87 11.33 30.61
C ALA A 542 0.40 12.56 31.41
N ALA A 543 0.90 13.75 31.08
CA ALA A 543 0.46 15.00 31.71
C ALA A 543 -1.02 15.32 31.37
N LEU A 544 -1.41 15.14 30.10
CA LEU A 544 -2.80 15.28 29.66
C LEU A 544 -3.73 14.30 30.38
N ALA A 545 -3.33 13.02 30.46
CA ALA A 545 -4.09 12.02 31.21
C ALA A 545 -4.24 12.38 32.69
N SER A 546 -3.16 12.86 33.32
CA SER A 546 -3.16 13.31 34.72
C SER A 546 -4.05 14.54 34.94
N ALA A 547 -4.20 15.38 33.92
CA ALA A 547 -5.13 16.52 33.91
C ALA A 547 -6.59 16.12 33.61
N GLY A 548 -6.88 14.82 33.50
CA GLY A 548 -8.24 14.31 33.21
C GLY A 548 -8.65 14.41 31.73
N VAL A 549 -7.71 14.72 30.83
CA VAL A 549 -7.97 14.74 29.39
C VAL A 549 -7.98 13.31 28.88
N SER A 550 -9.12 12.88 28.36
CA SER A 550 -9.29 11.53 27.84
C SER A 550 -8.48 11.32 26.54
N PRO A 551 -8.07 10.07 26.23
CA PRO A 551 -7.35 9.75 24.99
C PRO A 551 -8.08 10.16 23.70
N GLY A 552 -9.41 10.33 23.73
CA GLY A 552 -10.19 10.81 22.59
C GLY A 552 -10.12 12.33 22.35
N GLN A 553 -9.51 13.09 23.26
CA GLN A 553 -9.44 14.55 23.20
C GLN A 553 -8.08 15.08 22.69
N TRP A 554 -7.13 14.19 22.41
CA TRP A 554 -5.84 14.55 21.83
C TRP A 554 -5.45 13.55 20.74
N GLN A 555 -4.64 14.00 19.79
CA GLN A 555 -4.14 13.15 18.71
C GLN A 555 -2.65 13.41 18.50
N GLY A 556 -1.84 12.36 18.58
CA GLY A 556 -0.44 12.39 18.15
C GLY A 556 -0.35 12.22 16.63
N LEU A 557 0.44 13.05 15.97
CA LEU A 557 0.72 12.98 14.54
C LEU A 557 2.24 12.92 14.33
N GLY A 558 2.69 12.11 13.37
CA GLY A 558 4.09 12.00 12.98
C GLY A 558 4.19 11.71 11.48
N PRO A 559 5.15 12.31 10.76
CA PRO A 559 5.33 12.09 9.32
C PRO A 559 5.91 10.69 9.07
N GLY A 560 5.06 9.66 9.03
CA GLY A 560 5.33 8.32 8.51
C GLY A 560 6.41 7.48 9.25
N GLY A 561 6.03 6.30 9.73
CA GLY A 561 6.99 5.22 9.97
C GLY A 561 7.53 4.74 8.61
N GLY A 562 8.84 4.57 8.48
CA GLY A 562 9.47 4.06 7.27
C GLY A 562 8.79 2.79 6.76
N GLY A 563 8.69 2.65 5.44
CA GLY A 563 8.01 1.57 4.73
C GLY A 563 8.55 0.17 5.05
N GLY A 564 8.23 -0.34 6.23
CA GLY A 564 8.16 -1.76 6.53
C GLY A 564 6.71 -2.23 6.44
N PRO A 565 6.47 -3.52 6.16
CA PRO A 565 5.13 -4.09 6.21
C PRO A 565 4.50 -3.77 7.56
N ARG A 566 3.21 -3.43 7.54
CA ARG A 566 2.44 -3.07 8.74
C ARG A 566 2.56 -4.18 9.79
N GLY A 567 3.41 -3.96 10.79
CA GLY A 567 3.62 -4.91 11.89
C GLY A 567 5.05 -5.00 12.38
N GLY A 568 5.69 -3.88 12.73
CA GLY A 568 7.01 -3.92 13.36
C GLY A 568 7.44 -2.56 13.87
N THR A 569 7.78 -2.48 15.15
CA THR A 569 8.45 -1.33 15.75
C THR A 569 9.78 -1.05 15.03
N PRO A 570 10.09 0.21 14.67
CA PRO A 570 11.33 0.52 13.96
C PRO A 570 12.56 0.38 14.87
N GLN A 571 13.65 -0.23 14.37
CA GLN A 571 14.98 -0.12 14.95
C GLN A 571 15.78 1.01 14.26
N PRO A 572 16.62 1.76 15.00
CA PRO A 572 17.39 2.87 14.45
C PRO A 572 18.58 2.38 13.59
N PRO A 573 19.01 3.15 12.58
CA PRO A 573 20.17 2.83 11.76
C PRO A 573 21.50 3.00 12.53
N PRO A 574 22.57 2.29 12.13
CA PRO A 574 23.86 2.38 12.79
C PRO A 574 24.49 3.78 12.64
N PRO A 575 25.29 4.23 13.63
CA PRO A 575 25.83 5.59 13.64
C PRO A 575 26.97 5.75 12.61
N GLY A 576 26.68 6.44 11.51
CA GLY A 576 27.69 7.08 10.66
C GLY A 576 28.00 8.51 11.17
N PRO A 577 29.16 9.09 10.81
CA PRO A 577 29.56 10.41 11.27
C PRO A 577 28.56 11.47 10.75
N ARG A 578 27.85 12.11 11.69
CA ARG A 578 26.84 13.13 11.40
C ARG A 578 27.51 14.50 11.23
N GLU A 579 27.46 15.07 10.04
CA GLU A 579 27.57 16.52 9.88
C GLU A 579 26.26 17.18 10.32
N PRO A 580 26.31 18.37 10.97
CA PRO A 580 25.12 19.03 11.48
C PRO A 580 24.35 19.72 10.35
N LEU A 581 23.21 19.15 9.96
CA LEU A 581 22.16 19.88 9.25
C LEU A 581 21.24 20.53 10.29
N PHE A 582 21.19 21.86 10.26
CA PHE A 582 20.24 22.67 11.02
C PHE A 582 18.89 22.68 10.29
N PHE A 583 17.81 22.43 11.03
CA PHE A 583 16.43 22.76 10.63
C PHE A 583 15.91 23.89 11.52
#